data_AF-A0A7C6I9Q9-F1
#
_entry.id   AF-A0A7C6I9Q9-F1
#
_cell.length_a   1.000
_cell.length_b   1.000
_cell.length_c   1.000
_cell.angle_alpha   90.00
_cell.angle_beta   90.00
_cell.angle_gamma   90.00
#
_symmetry.space_group_name_H-M   'P 1'
#
loop_
_entity.id
_entity.type
_entity.pdbx_description
1 polymer ?
#
loop_
_entity_poly.entity_id
_entity_poly.type
_entity_poly.pdbx_seq_one_letter_code
_entity_poly.pdbx_strand_id
1 'polypeptide(L)' 'MSTKTCVPYSFTEQEIKSLALLLRKHEAVLDNKLDAFRLFIENAVYQAMTIAEAEDFYNEEH' A
#
# COMPACT_ATOMS: atom_id res chain seq x y z
N MET A 1 16.04 28.92 -3.36
CA MET A 1 15.43 27.86 -4.20
C MET A 1 15.72 26.53 -3.53
N SER A 2 14.71 25.78 -3.08
CA SER A 2 14.92 24.48 -2.42
C SER A 2 14.96 23.40 -3.49
N THR A 3 16.15 22.87 -3.77
CA THR A 3 16.31 21.74 -4.69
C THR A 3 15.74 20.49 -4.02
N LYS A 4 14.52 20.09 -4.40
CA LYS A 4 14.00 18.77 -4.05
C LYS A 4 14.97 17.73 -4.60
N THR A 5 15.73 17.09 -3.71
CA THR A 5 16.47 15.87 -4.02
C THR A 5 15.44 14.82 -4.41
N CYS A 6 15.34 14.54 -5.71
CA CYS A 6 14.56 13.41 -6.20
C CYS A 6 15.40 12.15 -5.93
N VAL A 7 14.94 11.33 -5.00
CA VAL A 7 15.46 9.98 -4.82
C VAL A 7 14.72 9.11 -5.84
N PRO A 8 15.39 8.56 -6.87
CA PRO A 8 14.75 7.67 -7.82
C PRO A 8 14.50 6.33 -7.11
N TYR A 9 13.33 6.23 -6.50
CA TYR A 9 12.87 5.00 -5.87
C TYR A 9 11.44 4.75 -6.33
N SER A 10 11.23 3.53 -6.85
CA SER A 10 9.92 3.03 -7.25
C SER A 10 9.68 1.76 -6.46
N PHE A 11 8.51 1.66 -5.84
CA PHE A 11 8.11 0.45 -5.13
C PHE A 11 7.98 -0.72 -6.11
N THR A 12 8.53 -1.86 -5.73
CA THR A 12 8.26 -3.15 -6.35
C THR A 12 6.85 -3.62 -5.98
N GLU A 13 6.27 -4.52 -6.77
CA GLU A 13 4.95 -5.10 -6.46
C GLU A 13 4.90 -5.78 -5.08
N GLN A 14 6.00 -6.44 -4.68
CA GLN A 14 6.13 -7.06 -3.37
C GLN A 14 6.11 -6.02 -2.24
N GLU A 15 6.82 -4.91 -2.39
CA GLU A 15 6.80 -3.82 -1.41
C GLU A 15 5.41 -3.18 -1.31
N ILE A 16 4.71 -2.98 -2.44
CA ILE A 16 3.33 -2.47 -2.46
C ILE A 16 2.40 -3.42 -1.69
N LYS A 17 2.50 -4.72 -1.93
CA LYS A 17 1.72 -5.75 -1.22
C LYS A 17 2.04 -5.75 0.29
N SER A 18 3.31 -5.77 0.67
CA SER A 18 3.71 -5.71 2.08
C SER A 18 3.23 -4.44 2.77
N LEU A 19 3.27 -3.29 2.09
CA LEU A 19 2.75 -2.02 2.61
C LEU A 19 1.23 -2.06 2.77
N ALA A 20 0.50 -2.63 1.81
CA ALA A 20 -0.95 -2.76 1.89
C ALA A 20 -1.37 -3.58 3.11
N LEU A 21 -0.70 -4.72 3.36
CA LEU A 21 -0.93 -5.55 4.54
C LEU A 21 -0.59 -4.81 5.84
N LEU A 22 0.56 -4.11 5.87
CA LEU A 22 1.00 -3.36 7.04
C LEU A 22 0.01 -2.25 7.40
N LEU A 23 -0.41 -1.46 6.40
CA LEU A 23 -1.33 -0.34 6.61
C LEU A 23 -2.70 -0.83 7.06
N ARG A 24 -3.20 -1.94 6.49
CA ARG A 24 -4.47 -2.54 6.90
C ARG A 24 -4.41 -3.12 8.31
N LYS A 25 -3.32 -3.82 8.66
CA LYS A 25 -3.11 -4.41 10.00
C LYS A 25 -3.03 -3.34 11.10
N HIS A 26 -2.54 -2.16 10.78
CA HIS A 26 -2.33 -1.07 11.73
C HIS A 26 -3.29 0.11 11.52
N GLU A 27 -4.39 -0.06 10.78
CA GLU A 27 -5.33 1.02 10.44
C GLU A 27 -5.79 1.83 11.66
N ALA A 28 -6.03 1.16 12.79
CA ALA A 28 -6.50 1.78 14.02
C ALA A 28 -5.51 2.79 14.65
N VAL A 29 -4.23 2.73 14.30
CA VAL A 29 -3.17 3.60 14.85
C VAL A 29 -2.56 4.54 13.82
N LEU A 30 -3.02 4.50 12.56
CA LEU A 30 -2.54 5.39 11.51
C LEU A 30 -3.09 6.81 11.69
N ASP A 31 -2.20 7.80 11.50
CA ASP A 31 -2.60 9.21 11.40
C ASP A 31 -3.41 9.40 10.11
N ASN A 32 -4.51 10.17 10.18
CA ASN A 32 -5.39 10.46 9.04
C ASN A 32 -4.66 11.16 7.88
N LYS A 33 -3.49 11.76 8.13
CA LYS A 33 -2.61 12.28 7.07
C LYS A 33 -2.15 11.21 6.09
N LEU A 34 -2.20 9.94 6.47
CA LEU A 34 -1.81 8.81 5.64
C LEU A 34 -2.99 8.22 4.84
N ASP A 35 -4.21 8.72 4.99
CA ASP A 35 -5.38 8.16 4.30
C ASP A 35 -5.23 8.16 2.78
N ALA A 36 -4.74 9.27 2.20
CA ALA A 36 -4.49 9.36 0.77
C ALA A 36 -3.41 8.38 0.30
N PHE A 37 -2.37 8.17 1.11
CA PHE A 37 -1.31 7.21 0.81
C PHE A 37 -1.81 5.77 0.92
N ARG A 38 -2.59 5.46 1.97
CA ARG A 38 -3.23 4.15 2.15
C ARG A 38 -4.12 3.81 0.96
N LEU A 39 -5.02 4.73 0.59
CA LEU A 39 -5.91 4.54 -0.55
C LEU A 39 -5.14 4.36 -1.86
N PHE A 40 -4.03 5.08 -2.03
CA PHE A 40 -3.14 4.89 -3.18
C PHE A 40 -2.56 3.48 -3.23
N ILE A 41 -2.04 2.97 -2.11
CA ILE A 41 -1.46 1.62 -2.02
C ILE A 41 -2.54 0.54 -2.23
N GLU A 42 -3.72 0.68 -1.62
CA GLU A 42 -4.84 -0.24 -1.80
C GLU A 42 -5.29 -0.30 -3.26
N ASN A 43 -5.44 0.85 -3.91
CA ASN A 43 -5.77 0.91 -5.34
C ASN A 43 -4.70 0.27 -6.22
N ALA A 44 -3.42 0.44 -5.88
CA ALA A 44 -2.33 -0.20 -6.61
C ALA A 44 -2.42 -1.73 -6.54
N VAL A 45 -2.79 -2.29 -5.38
CA VAL A 45 -3.03 -3.74 -5.23
C VAL A 45 -4.24 -4.18 -6.05
N TYR A 46 -5.37 -3.46 -5.97
CA TYR A 46 -6.58 -3.81 -6.72
C TYR A 46 -6.44 -3.68 -8.24
N GLN A 47 -5.54 -2.83 -8.73
CA GLN A 47 -5.24 -2.76 -10.16
C GLN A 47 -4.32 -3.88 -10.64
N ALA A 48 -3.54 -4.47 -9.73
CA ALA A 48 -2.62 -5.57 -10.04
C ALA A 48 -3.25 -6.95 -9.87
N MET A 49 -4.45 -7.05 -9.28
CA MET A 49 -5.08 -8.31 -8.87
C MET A 49 -6.57 -8.30 -9.20
N THR A 50 -7.12 -9.46 -9.54
CA THR A 50 -8.57 -9.66 -9.60
C THR A 50 -9.17 -9.61 -8.20
N ILE A 51 -10.51 -9.47 -8.11
CA ILE A 51 -11.22 -9.45 -6.82
C ILE A 51 -10.92 -10.72 -6.02
N ALA A 52 -10.95 -11.90 -6.65
CA ALA A 52 -10.67 -13.17 -5.99
C ALA A 52 -9.23 -13.24 -5.45
N GLU A 53 -8.24 -12.83 -6.25
CA GLU A 53 -6.85 -12.79 -5.81
C GLU A 53 -6.64 -11.79 -4.65
N ALA A 54 -7.36 -10.66 -4.67
CA ALA A 54 -7.30 -9.68 -3.58
C ALA A 54 -7.97 -10.22 -2.30
N GLU A 55 -9.08 -10.97 -2.42
CA GLU A 55 -9.71 -11.64 -1.28
C GLU A 55 -8.76 -12.67 -0.67
N ASP A 56 -8.14 -13.54 -1.48
CA ASP A 56 -7.14 -14.51 -1.02
C ASP A 56 -5.96 -13.79 -0.35
N PHE A 57 -5.46 -12.72 -0.96
CA PHE A 57 -4.35 -11.93 -0.44
C PHE A 57 -4.59 -11.31 0.95
N TYR A 58 -5.82 -10.86 1.23
CA TYR A 58 -6.16 -10.28 2.53
C TYR A 58 -6.70 -11.29 3.55
N ASN A 59 -7.08 -12.49 3.12
CA ASN A 59 -7.62 -13.55 3.98
C ASN A 59 -6.58 -14.63 4.33
N GLU A 60 -5.40 -14.65 3.72
CA GLU A 60 -4.28 -15.46 4.21
C GLU A 60 -3.90 -14.98 5.61
N GLU A 61 -4.25 -15.76 6.65
CA GLU A 61 -3.83 -15.49 8.02
C GLU A 61 -2.29 -15.57 8.11
N HIS A 62 -1.65 -14.42 8.34
CA HIS A 62 -0.23 -14.28 8.68
C HIS A 62 -0.01 -14.02 10.18
#